data_AF-A0A355IAQ2-F1
#
_entry.id   AF-A0A355IAQ2-F1
#
_cell.length_a   1.000
_cell.length_b   1.000
_cell.length_c   1.000
_cell.angle_alpha   90.00
_cell.angle_beta   90.00
_cell.angle_gamma   90.00
#
_symmetry.space_group_name_H-M   'P 1'
#
loop_
_entity.id
_entity.type
_entity.pdbx_description
1 polymer ?
#
loop_
_entity_poly.entity_id
_entity_poly.type
_entity_poly.pdbx_seq_one_letter_code
_entity_poly.pdbx_strand_id
1 'polypeptide(L)'
;ARELLDRLNRLIKLAQAQASGMNMSFLFDAERRLFSIGYNVQECRLDGSYYDFLASEARLASYVAIARSDVPNEHWFTLGRPFSVLDGRTTLLSWNGTMFEYLMPLLLKRVFSGSLLETAYKAAVARHINYGKARGIPWGISEAAFSALDNNKVYQYQAFGVPGLGLKRGLEQDLVVAPYASMLALPIAPQKAVANLKALESIGMLGRFGFFDSIDYTRQRRPEGERGVIIYATMAHHQGMSLVAINNFLNNNLMQQRFHRDLRVKAAEPLLYERVPTKPQMSRIPPGYEATPKLAPLIQAPVSGRFLTPHTAIPRTQLLSNGALHVMVTNAGGSYCRYHETDITRWRSDTTRDNWG
;
A
#
# COMPACT_ATOMS: atom_id res chain seq x y z
N ALA A 1 -29.60 32.23 -1.43
CA ALA A 1 -29.60 31.43 -2.68
C ALA A 1 -28.63 31.98 -3.74
N ARG A 2 -28.75 33.25 -4.16
CA ARG A 2 -27.87 33.87 -5.18
C ARG A 2 -26.38 33.81 -4.82
N GLU A 3 -26.02 34.20 -3.59
CA GLU A 3 -24.63 34.15 -3.10
C GLU A 3 -24.02 32.74 -3.14
N LEU A 4 -24.82 31.71 -2.80
CA LEU A 4 -24.37 30.32 -2.88
C LEU A 4 -24.10 29.89 -4.33
N LEU A 5 -24.99 30.24 -5.26
CA LEU A 5 -24.80 29.98 -6.68
C LEU A 5 -23.55 30.68 -7.22
N ASP A 6 -23.33 31.94 -6.85
CA ASP A 6 -22.14 32.69 -7.25
C ASP A 6 -20.86 32.07 -6.69
N ARG A 7 -20.88 31.60 -5.44
CA ARG A 7 -19.77 30.84 -4.84
C ARG A 7 -19.52 29.52 -5.58
N LEU A 8 -20.56 28.74 -5.89
CA LEU A 8 -20.42 27.49 -6.63
C LEU A 8 -19.84 27.72 -8.03
N ASN A 9 -20.32 28.75 -8.75
CA ASN A 9 -19.79 29.11 -10.06
C ASN A 9 -18.31 29.52 -10.00
N ARG A 10 -17.89 30.26 -8.96
CA ARG A 10 -16.47 30.57 -8.73
C ARG A 10 -15.64 29.32 -8.50
N LEU A 11 -16.12 28.38 -7.68
CA LEU A 11 -15.43 27.11 -7.42
C LEU A 11 -15.32 26.24 -8.67
N ILE A 12 -16.37 26.18 -9.49
CA ILE A 12 -16.36 25.46 -10.77
C ILE A 12 -15.28 26.04 -11.69
N LYS A 13 -15.26 27.38 -11.87
CA LYS A 13 -14.25 28.06 -12.68
C LYS A 13 -12.83 27.80 -12.18
N LEU A 14 -12.62 27.87 -10.85
CA LEU A 14 -11.32 27.59 -10.26
C LEU A 14 -10.87 26.15 -10.51
N ALA A 15 -11.75 25.17 -10.25
CA ALA A 15 -11.45 23.75 -10.46
C ALA A 15 -11.15 23.45 -11.94
N GLN A 16 -11.90 24.06 -12.86
CA GLN A 16 -11.66 23.94 -14.29
C GLN A 16 -10.32 24.57 -14.70
N ALA A 17 -9.98 25.75 -14.18
CA ALA A 17 -8.70 26.39 -14.46
C ALA A 17 -7.52 25.54 -13.98
N GLN A 18 -7.60 25.00 -12.75
CA GLN A 18 -6.57 24.10 -12.20
C GLN A 18 -6.45 22.82 -13.04
N ALA A 19 -7.58 22.18 -13.36
CA ALA A 19 -7.59 20.97 -14.17
C ALA A 19 -7.04 21.22 -15.59
N SER A 20 -7.40 22.33 -16.23
CA SER A 20 -6.93 22.67 -17.57
C SER A 20 -5.46 23.07 -17.59
N GLY A 21 -4.96 23.75 -16.54
CA GLY A 21 -3.57 24.17 -16.42
C GLY A 21 -2.56 23.05 -16.17
N MET A 22 -3.01 21.84 -15.84
CA MET A 22 -2.14 20.68 -15.69
C MET A 22 -1.65 20.21 -17.08
N ASN A 23 -0.35 20.37 -17.32
CA ASN A 23 0.32 19.83 -18.52
C ASN A 23 0.83 18.42 -18.18
N MET A 24 0.29 17.38 -18.81
CA MET A 24 0.78 16.01 -18.63
C MET A 24 1.94 15.67 -19.58
N SER A 25 2.05 16.37 -20.71
CA SER A 25 3.01 16.05 -21.78
C SER A 25 4.47 16.17 -21.34
N PHE A 26 4.79 16.94 -20.28
CA PHE A 26 6.18 17.08 -19.81
C PHE A 26 6.73 15.79 -19.17
N LEU A 27 5.87 14.90 -18.66
CA LEU A 27 6.28 13.58 -18.16
C LEU A 27 6.31 12.53 -19.27
N PHE A 28 5.84 12.86 -20.48
CA PHE A 28 5.72 11.93 -21.58
C PHE A 28 7.02 11.87 -22.39
N ASP A 29 7.59 10.68 -22.48
CA ASP A 29 8.72 10.38 -23.35
C ASP A 29 8.19 9.99 -24.72
N ALA A 30 8.42 10.85 -25.73
CA ALA A 30 7.88 10.66 -27.07
C ALA A 30 8.51 9.49 -27.85
N GLU A 31 9.77 9.15 -27.54
CA GLU A 31 10.48 8.03 -28.18
C GLU A 31 9.93 6.70 -27.66
N ARG A 32 9.81 6.58 -26.33
CA ARG A 32 9.25 5.38 -25.68
C ARG A 32 7.73 5.32 -25.75
N ARG A 33 7.06 6.46 -25.94
CA ARG A 33 5.60 6.64 -25.84
C ARG A 33 5.03 6.23 -24.50
N LEU A 34 5.76 6.52 -23.42
CA LEU A 34 5.41 6.16 -22.05
C LEU A 34 5.59 7.37 -21.12
N PHE A 35 4.91 7.35 -19.98
CA PHE A 35 5.16 8.33 -18.93
C PHE A 35 6.37 7.90 -18.08
N SER A 36 7.27 8.84 -17.83
CA SER A 36 8.24 8.71 -16.73
C SER A 36 7.50 8.73 -15.39
N ILE A 37 8.02 8.02 -14.39
CA ILE A 37 7.41 7.97 -13.06
C ILE A 37 7.52 9.29 -12.29
N GLY A 38 8.45 10.16 -12.69
CA GLY A 38 8.75 11.36 -11.95
C GLY A 38 9.64 12.33 -12.72
N TYR A 39 9.73 13.54 -12.19
CA TYR A 39 10.63 14.58 -12.65
C TYR A 39 11.36 15.17 -11.46
N ASN A 40 12.69 15.10 -11.48
CA ASN A 40 13.52 15.72 -10.48
C ASN A 40 13.72 17.20 -10.83
N VAL A 41 13.14 18.09 -10.04
CA VAL A 41 13.21 19.54 -10.23
C VAL A 41 14.62 20.09 -9.98
N GLN A 42 15.39 19.51 -9.04
CA GLN A 42 16.75 19.97 -8.75
C GLN A 42 17.73 19.61 -9.87
N GLU A 43 17.57 18.42 -10.43
CA GLU A 43 18.41 17.90 -11.52
C GLU A 43 17.85 18.24 -12.90
N CYS A 44 16.68 18.89 -12.96
CA CYS A 44 15.94 19.22 -14.17
C CYS A 44 15.77 18.05 -15.15
N ARG A 45 15.59 16.82 -14.64
CA ARG A 45 15.54 15.59 -15.46
C ARG A 45 14.36 14.70 -15.13
N LEU A 46 13.90 13.96 -16.13
CA LEU A 46 12.95 12.87 -15.95
C LEU A 46 13.63 11.68 -15.28
N ASP A 47 12.86 10.91 -14.52
CA ASP A 47 13.28 9.60 -14.03
C ASP A 47 13.47 8.62 -15.18
N GLY A 48 14.45 7.72 -15.04
CA GLY A 48 14.72 6.65 -16.01
C GLY A 48 13.78 5.46 -15.91
N SER A 49 12.80 5.50 -15.00
CA SER A 49 11.76 4.49 -14.84
C SER A 49 10.43 4.98 -15.40
N TYR A 50 9.61 4.07 -15.91
CA TYR A 50 8.41 4.42 -16.69
C TYR A 50 7.19 3.63 -16.21
N TYR A 51 6.01 4.22 -16.36
CA TYR A 51 4.74 3.52 -16.22
C TYR A 51 4.43 2.77 -17.51
N ASP A 52 4.75 1.49 -17.54
CA ASP A 52 4.77 0.66 -18.73
C ASP A 52 3.78 -0.50 -18.70
N PHE A 53 2.92 -0.64 -17.69
CA PHE A 53 1.94 -1.73 -17.61
C PHE A 53 0.49 -1.26 -17.76
N LEU A 54 -0.30 -2.04 -18.52
CA LEU A 54 -1.76 -1.84 -18.57
C LEU A 54 -2.41 -2.22 -17.23
N ALA A 55 -1.91 -3.23 -16.53
CA ALA A 55 -2.36 -3.58 -15.18
C ALA A 55 -1.66 -2.72 -14.11
N SER A 56 -2.02 -1.44 -14.05
CA SER A 56 -1.53 -0.50 -13.06
C SER A 56 -2.60 0.56 -12.75
N GLU A 57 -2.50 1.16 -11.58
CA GLU A 57 -3.22 2.37 -11.17
C GLU A 57 -2.96 3.54 -12.12
N ALA A 58 -1.72 3.65 -12.63
CA ALA A 58 -1.23 4.76 -13.44
C ALA A 58 -1.93 4.81 -14.81
N ARG A 59 -2.54 3.72 -15.26
CA ARG A 59 -3.37 3.70 -16.48
C ARG A 59 -4.49 4.74 -16.44
N LEU A 60 -4.95 5.15 -15.25
CA LEU A 60 -5.94 6.21 -15.12
C LEU A 60 -5.37 7.55 -15.58
N ALA A 61 -4.13 7.87 -15.21
CA ALA A 61 -3.42 9.05 -15.68
C ALA A 61 -3.22 8.99 -17.20
N SER A 62 -2.77 7.83 -17.73
CA SER A 62 -2.67 7.58 -19.17
C SER A 62 -3.98 7.86 -19.92
N TYR A 63 -5.08 7.33 -19.40
CA TYR A 63 -6.39 7.50 -19.99
C TYR A 63 -6.86 8.97 -19.98
N VAL A 64 -6.64 9.67 -18.86
CA VAL A 64 -6.99 11.10 -18.74
C VAL A 64 -6.15 11.97 -19.66
N ALA A 65 -4.84 11.71 -19.75
CA ALA A 65 -3.94 12.46 -20.63
C ALA A 65 -4.32 12.30 -22.11
N ILE A 66 -4.68 11.08 -22.52
CA ILE A 66 -5.20 10.81 -23.88
C ILE A 66 -6.55 11.51 -24.10
N ALA A 67 -7.48 11.40 -23.15
CA ALA A 67 -8.79 12.06 -23.25
C ALA A 67 -8.67 13.58 -23.41
N ARG A 68 -7.65 14.18 -22.77
CA ARG A 68 -7.33 15.62 -22.87
C ARG A 68 -6.53 15.97 -24.12
N SER A 69 -6.10 14.99 -24.90
CA SER A 69 -5.18 15.16 -26.03
C SER A 69 -3.81 15.72 -25.64
N ASP A 70 -3.39 15.53 -24.38
CA ASP A 70 -2.04 15.87 -23.92
C ASP A 70 -1.00 14.90 -24.50
N VAL A 71 -1.40 13.66 -24.78
CA VAL A 71 -0.55 12.60 -25.36
C VAL A 71 -1.34 11.80 -26.41
N PRO A 72 -0.66 11.13 -27.36
CA PRO A 72 -1.34 10.46 -28.46
C PRO A 72 -1.89 9.07 -28.04
N ASN A 73 -2.87 8.55 -28.78
CA ASN A 73 -3.58 7.30 -28.45
C ASN A 73 -2.64 6.08 -28.38
N GLU A 74 -1.56 6.10 -29.15
CA GLU A 74 -0.52 5.08 -29.22
C GLU A 74 0.05 4.77 -27.82
N HIS A 75 0.08 5.77 -26.93
CA HIS A 75 0.51 5.58 -25.55
C HIS A 75 -0.25 4.43 -24.86
N TRP A 76 -1.57 4.33 -25.04
CA TRP A 76 -2.40 3.27 -24.45
C TRP A 76 -2.02 1.88 -24.97
N PHE A 77 -1.64 1.81 -26.24
CA PHE A 77 -1.27 0.56 -26.88
C PHE A 77 0.18 0.16 -26.60
N THR A 78 1.05 1.11 -26.26
CA THR A 78 2.42 0.84 -25.78
C THR A 78 2.45 0.21 -24.39
N LEU A 79 1.45 0.45 -23.54
CA LEU A 79 1.39 -0.16 -22.21
C LEU A 79 1.45 -1.70 -22.30
N GLY A 80 2.43 -2.30 -21.65
CA GLY A 80 2.68 -3.73 -21.59
C GLY A 80 1.48 -4.53 -21.09
N ARG A 81 1.27 -5.68 -21.74
CA ARG A 81 0.21 -6.65 -21.43
C ARG A 81 0.80 -8.04 -21.12
N PRO A 82 1.64 -8.17 -20.08
CA PRO A 82 2.17 -9.46 -19.69
C PRO A 82 1.04 -10.39 -19.25
N PHE A 83 0.99 -11.61 -19.79
CA PHE A 83 -0.02 -12.59 -19.43
C PHE A 83 0.59 -13.81 -18.73
N SER A 84 -0.18 -14.44 -17.85
CA SER A 84 0.14 -15.77 -17.31
C SER A 84 -1.13 -16.62 -17.19
N VAL A 85 -0.97 -17.94 -17.02
CA VAL A 85 -2.06 -18.82 -16.60
C VAL A 85 -2.00 -18.98 -15.08
N LEU A 86 -3.06 -18.57 -14.40
CA LEU A 86 -3.22 -18.72 -12.95
C LEU A 86 -4.55 -19.39 -12.69
N ASP A 87 -4.55 -20.46 -11.89
CA ASP A 87 -5.76 -21.22 -11.54
C ASP A 87 -6.62 -21.57 -12.77
N GLY A 88 -5.96 -21.94 -13.88
CA GLY A 88 -6.60 -22.30 -15.16
C GLY A 88 -7.14 -21.13 -15.98
N ARG A 89 -6.82 -19.87 -15.63
CA ARG A 89 -7.31 -18.65 -16.29
C ARG A 89 -6.17 -17.79 -16.81
N THR A 90 -6.30 -17.30 -18.04
CA THR A 90 -5.43 -16.24 -18.58
C THR A 90 -5.63 -14.97 -17.76
N THR A 91 -4.55 -14.48 -17.15
CA THR A 91 -4.56 -13.33 -16.24
C THR A 91 -3.51 -12.32 -16.70
N LEU A 92 -3.91 -11.04 -16.73
CA LEU A 92 -3.02 -9.91 -16.99
C LEU A 92 -2.20 -9.63 -15.73
N LEU A 93 -0.88 -9.62 -15.85
CA LEU A 93 0.04 -9.37 -14.75
C LEU A 93 0.27 -7.87 -14.56
N SER A 94 0.47 -7.48 -13.30
CA SER A 94 0.89 -6.15 -12.86
C SER A 94 2.34 -6.20 -12.38
N TRP A 95 2.88 -5.08 -11.92
CA TRP A 95 4.25 -5.08 -11.42
C TRP A 95 4.32 -5.73 -10.04
N ASN A 96 3.55 -5.21 -9.08
CA ASN A 96 3.58 -5.69 -7.71
C ASN A 96 2.55 -6.79 -7.43
N GLY A 97 1.47 -6.91 -8.21
CA GLY A 97 0.41 -7.87 -7.92
C GLY A 97 -0.51 -7.39 -6.80
N THR A 98 -0.63 -6.08 -6.61
CA THR A 98 -1.46 -5.47 -5.56
C THR A 98 -2.90 -5.36 -6.02
N MET A 99 -3.87 -5.40 -5.10
CA MET A 99 -5.27 -5.17 -5.49
C MET A 99 -5.48 -3.74 -6.03
N PHE A 100 -4.74 -2.77 -5.51
CA PHE A 100 -4.81 -1.36 -5.88
C PHE A 100 -4.49 -1.12 -7.37
N GLU A 101 -3.42 -1.74 -7.89
CA GLU A 101 -3.02 -1.66 -9.31
C GLU A 101 -4.18 -2.03 -10.25
N TYR A 102 -5.00 -3.02 -9.86
CA TYR A 102 -6.16 -3.44 -10.64
C TYR A 102 -7.40 -2.57 -10.39
N LEU A 103 -7.74 -2.30 -9.14
CA LEU A 103 -9.09 -1.84 -8.80
C LEU A 103 -9.22 -0.34 -8.55
N MET A 104 -8.15 0.39 -8.20
CA MET A 104 -8.25 1.84 -7.96
C MET A 104 -8.84 2.58 -9.16
N PRO A 105 -8.46 2.30 -10.42
CA PRO A 105 -9.05 2.98 -11.57
C PRO A 105 -10.57 2.84 -11.67
N LEU A 106 -11.18 1.82 -11.07
CA LEU A 106 -12.63 1.60 -11.07
C LEU A 106 -13.40 2.59 -10.19
N LEU A 107 -12.72 3.38 -9.37
CA LEU A 107 -13.35 4.47 -8.65
C LEU A 107 -13.93 5.53 -9.61
N LEU A 108 -13.31 5.69 -10.80
CA LEU A 108 -13.71 6.68 -11.80
C LEU A 108 -14.04 6.07 -13.16
N LYS A 109 -13.35 5.00 -13.58
CA LYS A 109 -13.54 4.39 -14.90
C LYS A 109 -14.61 3.30 -14.87
N ARG A 110 -15.41 3.27 -15.94
CA ARG A 110 -16.30 2.15 -16.27
C ARG A 110 -15.52 0.92 -16.69
N VAL A 111 -16.16 -0.23 -16.51
CA VAL A 111 -15.71 -1.53 -17.03
C VAL A 111 -16.73 -2.02 -18.04
N PHE A 112 -16.25 -2.57 -19.14
CA PHE A 112 -17.10 -3.13 -20.19
C PHE A 112 -17.06 -4.65 -20.17
N SER A 113 -18.22 -5.27 -20.31
CA SER A 113 -18.36 -6.73 -20.31
C SER A 113 -17.58 -7.35 -21.47
N GLY A 114 -16.83 -8.41 -21.18
CA GLY A 114 -15.97 -9.10 -22.16
C GLY A 114 -14.67 -8.38 -22.50
N SER A 115 -14.36 -7.27 -21.84
CA SER A 115 -13.07 -6.59 -22.00
C SER A 115 -11.94 -7.34 -21.30
N LEU A 116 -10.72 -7.12 -21.79
CA LEU A 116 -9.47 -7.58 -21.20
C LEU A 116 -9.37 -7.15 -19.74
N LEU A 117 -9.66 -5.88 -19.47
CA LEU A 117 -9.61 -5.31 -18.13
C LEU A 117 -10.62 -5.96 -17.19
N GLU A 118 -11.85 -6.20 -17.63
CA GLU A 118 -12.84 -6.91 -16.81
C GLU A 118 -12.35 -8.30 -16.40
N THR A 119 -11.76 -9.03 -17.34
CA THR A 119 -11.20 -10.36 -17.09
C THR A 119 -10.04 -10.29 -16.11
N ALA A 120 -9.15 -9.30 -16.25
CA ALA A 120 -8.05 -9.05 -15.33
C ALA A 120 -8.55 -8.76 -13.90
N TYR A 121 -9.57 -7.92 -13.72
CA TYR A 121 -10.12 -7.60 -12.40
C TYR A 121 -10.73 -8.81 -11.71
N LYS A 122 -11.53 -9.61 -12.44
CA LYS A 122 -12.13 -10.84 -11.92
C LYS A 122 -11.07 -11.87 -11.54
N ALA A 123 -10.02 -12.00 -12.34
CA ALA A 123 -8.91 -12.91 -12.08
C ALA A 123 -8.09 -12.48 -10.85
N ALA A 124 -7.74 -11.19 -10.75
CA ALA A 124 -7.00 -10.64 -9.60
C ALA A 124 -7.77 -10.87 -8.29
N VAL A 125 -9.06 -10.48 -8.23
CA VAL A 125 -9.89 -10.67 -7.03
C VAL A 125 -9.99 -12.14 -6.65
N ALA A 126 -10.23 -13.04 -7.61
CA ALA A 126 -10.29 -14.47 -7.35
C ALA A 126 -8.97 -15.01 -6.77
N ARG A 127 -7.83 -14.58 -7.34
CA ARG A 127 -6.51 -15.00 -6.88
C ARG A 127 -6.19 -14.50 -5.48
N HIS A 128 -6.52 -13.25 -5.15
CA HIS A 128 -6.38 -12.74 -3.78
C HIS A 128 -7.22 -13.52 -2.77
N ILE A 129 -8.47 -13.85 -3.11
CA ILE A 129 -9.35 -14.67 -2.25
C ILE A 129 -8.76 -16.06 -2.04
N ASN A 130 -8.33 -16.73 -3.11
CA ASN A 130 -7.74 -18.06 -3.03
C ASN A 130 -6.44 -18.06 -2.22
N TYR A 131 -5.61 -17.03 -2.40
CA TYR A 131 -4.36 -16.88 -1.66
C TYR A 131 -4.59 -16.65 -0.17
N GLY A 132 -5.53 -15.78 0.21
CA GLY A 132 -5.92 -15.59 1.61
C GLY A 132 -6.41 -16.89 2.25
N LYS A 133 -7.29 -17.63 1.55
CA LYS A 133 -7.77 -18.95 2.00
C LYS A 133 -6.63 -19.95 2.19
N ALA A 134 -5.72 -20.07 1.23
CA ALA A 134 -4.58 -20.98 1.30
C ALA A 134 -3.63 -20.67 2.47
N ARG A 135 -3.59 -19.40 2.92
CA ARG A 135 -2.79 -18.93 4.05
C ARG A 135 -3.56 -18.88 5.38
N GLY A 136 -4.86 -19.17 5.37
CA GLY A 136 -5.72 -19.12 6.56
C GLY A 136 -5.93 -17.72 7.11
N ILE A 137 -5.94 -16.69 6.25
CA ILE A 137 -6.11 -15.28 6.64
C ILE A 137 -7.14 -14.56 5.77
N PRO A 138 -7.66 -13.38 6.19
CA PRO A 138 -8.40 -12.48 5.31
C PRO A 138 -7.61 -12.14 4.04
N TRP A 139 -8.30 -11.70 2.99
CA TRP A 139 -7.69 -11.30 1.73
C TRP A 139 -7.72 -9.78 1.53
N GLY A 140 -7.10 -9.29 0.45
CA GLY A 140 -6.95 -7.86 0.17
C GLY A 140 -5.54 -7.36 0.46
N ILE A 141 -4.55 -7.97 -0.21
CA ILE A 141 -3.14 -7.57 -0.10
C ILE A 141 -2.91 -6.42 -1.07
N SER A 142 -2.29 -5.34 -0.61
CA SER A 142 -2.07 -4.13 -1.40
C SER A 142 -0.99 -3.26 -0.78
N GLU A 143 -0.62 -2.14 -1.41
CA GLU A 143 0.23 -1.13 -0.77
C GLU A 143 -0.35 -0.73 0.60
N ALA A 144 0.48 -0.79 1.65
CA ALA A 144 0.05 -0.49 3.01
C ALA A 144 1.23 -0.22 3.95
N ALA A 145 0.93 0.33 5.13
CA ALA A 145 1.86 0.30 6.24
C ALA A 145 2.01 -1.13 6.78
N PHE A 146 3.13 -1.42 7.45
CA PHE A 146 3.42 -2.72 8.04
C PHE A 146 4.22 -2.59 9.34
N SER A 147 4.48 -3.73 9.99
CA SER A 147 4.97 -3.75 11.38
C SER A 147 6.43 -3.33 11.58
N ALA A 148 7.16 -2.99 10.52
CA ALA A 148 8.48 -2.38 10.66
C ALA A 148 8.34 -0.94 11.15
N LEU A 149 9.24 -0.56 12.05
CA LEU A 149 9.32 0.77 12.63
C LEU A 149 10.67 1.39 12.29
N ASP A 150 10.70 2.67 11.98
CA ASP A 150 11.95 3.43 11.92
C ASP A 150 12.44 3.85 13.33
N ASN A 151 13.54 4.59 13.37
CA ASN A 151 14.12 5.13 14.59
C ASN A 151 13.15 6.02 15.38
N ASN A 152 12.16 6.63 14.70
CA ASN A 152 11.15 7.50 15.29
C ASN A 152 9.87 6.73 15.68
N LYS A 153 9.88 5.40 15.60
CA LYS A 153 8.73 4.53 15.88
C LYS A 153 7.54 4.78 14.96
N VAL A 154 7.80 5.19 13.72
CA VAL A 154 6.79 5.33 12.68
C VAL A 154 6.72 4.05 11.86
N TYR A 155 5.50 3.57 11.60
CA TYR A 155 5.26 2.43 10.72
C TYR A 155 5.77 2.72 9.31
N GLN A 156 6.45 1.75 8.72
CA GLN A 156 6.95 1.85 7.35
C GLN A 156 5.86 1.46 6.35
N TYR A 157 5.99 1.93 5.10
CA TYR A 157 5.02 1.73 4.02
C TYR A 157 5.68 1.14 2.79
N GLN A 158 5.05 0.15 2.17
CA GLN A 158 5.50 -0.39 0.89
C GLN A 158 4.38 -1.13 0.14
N ALA A 159 4.69 -1.52 -1.09
CA ALA A 159 3.86 -2.36 -1.95
C ALA A 159 3.91 -3.83 -1.53
N PHE A 160 2.75 -4.43 -1.27
CA PHE A 160 2.56 -5.86 -1.06
C PHE A 160 1.64 -6.43 -2.13
N GLY A 161 1.96 -7.60 -2.66
CA GLY A 161 1.13 -8.23 -3.68
C GLY A 161 1.05 -9.73 -3.57
N VAL A 162 0.19 -10.33 -4.40
CA VAL A 162 -0.05 -11.77 -4.37
C VAL A 162 0.83 -12.48 -5.40
N PRO A 163 1.55 -13.54 -5.00
CA PRO A 163 2.32 -14.37 -5.93
C PRO A 163 1.48 -14.87 -7.10
N GLY A 164 2.05 -14.72 -8.29
CA GLY A 164 1.41 -15.05 -9.55
C GLY A 164 0.76 -13.85 -10.24
N LEU A 165 0.35 -12.78 -9.53
CA LEU A 165 -0.22 -11.57 -10.14
C LEU A 165 0.82 -10.51 -10.49
N GLY A 166 1.93 -10.47 -9.75
CA GLY A 166 3.02 -9.52 -9.97
C GLY A 166 4.22 -10.16 -10.65
N LEU A 167 4.96 -9.36 -11.44
CA LEU A 167 6.27 -9.72 -11.99
C LEU A 167 7.40 -9.56 -10.96
N LYS A 168 7.19 -8.70 -9.95
CA LYS A 168 8.13 -8.52 -8.84
C LYS A 168 8.35 -9.84 -8.09
N ARG A 169 9.61 -10.10 -7.72
CA ARG A 169 10.01 -11.30 -6.96
C ARG A 169 9.76 -11.11 -5.46
N GLY A 170 9.57 -12.21 -4.73
CA GLY A 170 9.50 -12.21 -3.27
C GLY A 170 8.15 -11.75 -2.70
N LEU A 171 7.10 -11.68 -3.52
CA LEU A 171 5.76 -11.27 -3.08
C LEU A 171 5.17 -12.20 -2.01
N GLU A 172 5.64 -13.45 -1.95
CA GLU A 172 5.21 -14.45 -0.99
C GLU A 172 5.75 -14.25 0.43
N GLN A 173 6.76 -13.37 0.59
CA GLN A 173 7.51 -13.19 1.83
C GLN A 173 6.77 -12.39 2.88
N ASP A 174 6.04 -11.36 2.45
CA ASP A 174 5.35 -10.43 3.34
C ASP A 174 3.83 -10.58 3.16
N LEU A 175 3.13 -10.79 4.26
CA LEU A 175 1.71 -11.12 4.26
C LEU A 175 0.91 -10.01 4.95
N VAL A 176 0.77 -8.87 4.28
CA VAL A 176 0.07 -7.69 4.82
C VAL A 176 -1.27 -7.51 4.13
N VAL A 177 -2.34 -7.46 4.93
CA VAL A 177 -3.71 -7.29 4.44
C VAL A 177 -4.21 -5.90 4.76
N ALA A 178 -4.76 -5.22 3.77
CA ALA A 178 -5.28 -3.87 3.88
C ALA A 178 -6.81 -3.85 3.61
N PRO A 179 -7.64 -3.42 4.58
CA PRO A 179 -9.09 -3.44 4.43
C PRO A 179 -9.63 -2.66 3.23
N TYR A 180 -8.99 -1.55 2.84
CA TYR A 180 -9.40 -0.75 1.68
C TYR A 180 -9.38 -1.55 0.38
N ALA A 181 -8.49 -2.53 0.24
CA ALA A 181 -8.43 -3.41 -0.94
C ALA A 181 -9.69 -4.28 -1.07
N SER A 182 -10.29 -4.68 0.07
CA SER A 182 -11.58 -5.38 0.07
C SER A 182 -12.71 -4.44 -0.35
N MET A 183 -12.67 -3.17 0.06
CA MET A 183 -13.65 -2.17 -0.35
C MET A 183 -13.56 -1.86 -1.85
N LEU A 184 -12.35 -1.76 -2.40
CA LEU A 184 -12.14 -1.62 -3.86
C LEU A 184 -12.73 -2.79 -4.66
N ALA A 185 -12.84 -3.98 -4.06
CA ALA A 185 -13.40 -5.18 -4.69
C ALA A 185 -14.93 -5.26 -4.67
N LEU A 186 -15.64 -4.30 -4.05
CA LEU A 186 -17.11 -4.27 -4.00
C LEU A 186 -17.78 -4.37 -5.38
N PRO A 187 -17.31 -3.69 -6.45
CA PRO A 187 -17.93 -3.80 -7.77
C PRO A 187 -17.74 -5.17 -8.44
N ILE A 188 -16.81 -6.00 -7.96
CA ILE A 188 -16.41 -7.26 -8.59
C ILE A 188 -16.95 -8.47 -7.81
N ALA A 189 -16.85 -8.46 -6.49
CA ALA A 189 -17.23 -9.57 -5.62
C ALA A 189 -17.88 -9.09 -4.31
N PRO A 190 -19.06 -8.44 -4.36
CA PRO A 190 -19.60 -7.68 -3.23
C PRO A 190 -19.84 -8.54 -1.98
N GLN A 191 -20.47 -9.71 -2.12
CA GLN A 191 -20.75 -10.58 -0.97
C GLN A 191 -19.46 -11.06 -0.30
N LYS A 192 -18.44 -11.38 -1.11
CA LYS A 192 -17.13 -11.83 -0.60
C LYS A 192 -16.37 -10.69 0.07
N ALA A 193 -16.43 -9.48 -0.50
CA ALA A 193 -15.82 -8.28 0.06
C ALA A 193 -16.43 -7.95 1.43
N VAL A 194 -17.76 -7.93 1.54
CA VAL A 194 -18.46 -7.69 2.81
C VAL A 194 -18.14 -8.76 3.85
N ALA A 195 -18.14 -10.04 3.47
CA ALA A 195 -17.77 -11.13 4.38
C ALA A 195 -16.33 -10.97 4.89
N ASN A 196 -15.38 -10.57 4.03
CA ASN A 196 -14.00 -10.34 4.41
C ASN A 196 -13.83 -9.13 5.33
N LEU A 197 -14.56 -8.03 5.07
CA LEU A 197 -14.57 -6.85 5.93
C LEU A 197 -15.13 -7.17 7.33
N LYS A 198 -16.19 -7.98 7.42
CA LYS A 198 -16.71 -8.46 8.71
C LYS A 198 -15.70 -9.33 9.46
N ALA A 199 -14.94 -10.18 8.74
CA ALA A 199 -13.87 -10.96 9.35
C ALA A 199 -12.76 -10.05 9.90
N LEU A 200 -12.36 -9.03 9.14
CA LEU A 200 -11.38 -8.01 9.59
C LEU A 200 -11.91 -7.21 10.80
N GLU A 201 -13.19 -6.85 10.80
CA GLU A 201 -13.84 -6.18 11.94
C GLU A 201 -13.81 -7.05 13.20
N SER A 202 -14.10 -8.35 13.08
CA SER A 202 -14.14 -9.27 14.22
C SER A 202 -12.79 -9.46 14.92
N ILE A 203 -11.67 -9.17 14.23
CA ILE A 203 -10.32 -9.21 14.80
C ILE A 203 -9.83 -7.82 15.27
N GLY A 204 -10.72 -6.83 15.36
CA GLY A 204 -10.43 -5.51 15.93
C GLY A 204 -9.82 -4.49 14.97
N MET A 205 -9.95 -4.69 13.65
CA MET A 205 -9.42 -3.74 12.67
C MET A 205 -10.23 -2.44 12.56
N LEU A 206 -11.43 -2.37 13.13
CA LEU A 206 -12.28 -1.19 13.04
C LEU A 206 -11.97 -0.20 14.17
N GLY A 207 -11.57 1.02 13.78
CA GLY A 207 -11.25 2.11 14.71
C GLY A 207 -12.15 3.33 14.51
N ARG A 208 -11.77 4.44 15.16
CA ARG A 208 -12.54 5.70 15.17
C ARG A 208 -12.83 6.27 13.79
N PHE A 209 -11.89 6.13 12.85
CA PHE A 209 -11.98 6.69 11.50
C PHE A 209 -12.31 5.63 10.44
N GLY A 210 -12.92 4.51 10.85
CA GLY A 210 -13.09 3.33 10.01
C GLY A 210 -11.95 2.33 10.24
N PHE A 211 -11.72 1.45 9.26
CA PHE A 211 -10.70 0.43 9.38
C PHE A 211 -9.29 1.04 9.50
N PHE A 212 -8.47 0.49 10.39
CA PHE A 212 -7.03 0.76 10.41
C PHE A 212 -6.37 0.33 9.09
N ASP A 213 -5.17 0.86 8.85
CA ASP A 213 -4.49 0.75 7.56
C ASP A 213 -4.32 -0.70 7.08
N SER A 214 -3.82 -1.56 7.98
CA SER A 214 -3.50 -2.94 7.66
C SER A 214 -3.28 -3.83 8.88
N ILE A 215 -3.20 -5.13 8.62
CA ILE A 215 -2.71 -6.14 9.55
C ILE A 215 -1.58 -6.92 8.89
N ASP A 216 -0.44 -7.02 9.59
CA ASP A 216 0.75 -7.71 9.13
C ASP A 216 0.83 -9.13 9.70
N TYR A 217 0.50 -10.14 8.88
CA TYR A 217 0.56 -11.57 9.22
C TYR A 217 1.93 -12.21 8.99
N THR A 218 2.94 -11.41 8.58
CA THR A 218 4.33 -11.86 8.51
C THR A 218 4.89 -12.12 9.90
N ARG A 219 4.36 -11.41 10.91
CA ARG A 219 4.78 -11.52 12.31
C ARG A 219 3.67 -12.12 13.18
N GLN A 220 4.10 -12.75 14.26
CA GLN A 220 3.25 -13.13 15.37
C GLN A 220 3.34 -12.08 16.46
N ARG A 221 2.20 -11.75 17.08
CA ARG A 221 2.15 -10.75 18.16
C ARG A 221 2.86 -11.23 19.42
N ARG A 222 2.84 -12.56 19.67
CA ARG A 222 3.54 -13.30 20.73
C ARG A 222 3.84 -14.74 20.24
N PRO A 223 4.84 -15.45 20.80
CA PRO A 223 5.14 -16.85 20.43
C PRO A 223 3.95 -17.81 20.55
N GLU A 224 3.02 -17.53 21.47
CA GLU A 224 1.79 -18.29 21.72
C GLU A 224 0.51 -17.51 21.32
N GLY A 225 0.66 -16.36 20.66
CA GLY A 225 -0.45 -15.46 20.35
C GLY A 225 -1.05 -15.66 18.96
N GLU A 226 -2.21 -15.04 18.75
CA GLU A 226 -2.83 -14.96 17.42
C GLU A 226 -1.88 -14.30 16.40
N ARG A 227 -1.90 -14.85 15.17
CA ARG A 227 -1.07 -14.37 14.08
C ARG A 227 -1.59 -13.01 13.58
N GLY A 228 -0.69 -12.07 13.33
CA GLY A 228 -1.05 -10.74 12.83
C GLY A 228 -0.74 -9.61 13.82
N VAL A 229 -0.13 -8.54 13.31
CA VAL A 229 0.07 -7.29 14.04
C VAL A 229 -0.75 -6.20 13.36
N ILE A 230 -1.76 -5.68 14.07
CA ILE A 230 -2.57 -4.54 13.59
C ILE A 230 -1.70 -3.28 13.54
N ILE A 231 -1.76 -2.58 12.42
CA ILE A 231 -1.07 -1.33 12.20
C ILE A 231 -2.04 -0.19 12.48
N TYR A 232 -1.93 0.41 13.66
CA TYR A 232 -2.80 1.48 14.14
C TYR A 232 -2.51 2.83 13.47
N ALA A 233 -2.56 2.84 12.14
CA ALA A 233 -2.44 4.02 11.31
C ALA A 233 -3.74 4.24 10.52
N THR A 234 -3.95 5.47 10.07
CA THR A 234 -5.06 5.82 9.17
C THR A 234 -4.52 6.70 8.06
N MET A 235 -4.65 6.24 6.82
CA MET A 235 -4.17 6.98 5.66
C MET A 235 -5.32 7.62 4.90
N ALA A 236 -5.20 8.92 4.64
CA ALA A 236 -6.24 9.70 3.96
C ALA A 236 -6.60 9.13 2.59
N HIS A 237 -5.62 8.65 1.82
CA HIS A 237 -5.87 8.07 0.50
C HIS A 237 -6.59 6.71 0.58
N HIS A 238 -6.23 5.83 1.52
CA HIS A 238 -6.95 4.57 1.74
C HIS A 238 -8.39 4.79 2.21
N GLN A 239 -8.63 5.76 3.10
CA GLN A 239 -9.99 6.12 3.52
C GLN A 239 -10.78 6.79 2.39
N GLY A 240 -10.15 7.68 1.61
CA GLY A 240 -10.78 8.32 0.46
C GLY A 240 -11.23 7.29 -0.58
N MET A 241 -10.35 6.36 -0.95
CA MET A 241 -10.69 5.27 -1.88
C MET A 241 -11.80 4.37 -1.33
N SER A 242 -11.73 4.00 -0.06
CA SER A 242 -12.76 3.24 0.65
C SER A 242 -14.13 3.89 0.55
N LEU A 243 -14.23 5.18 0.87
CA LEU A 243 -15.48 5.93 0.82
C LEU A 243 -16.04 6.04 -0.60
N VAL A 244 -15.18 6.30 -1.60
CA VAL A 244 -15.62 6.36 -3.00
C VAL A 244 -16.09 4.99 -3.50
N ALA A 245 -15.41 3.90 -3.13
CA ALA A 245 -15.80 2.55 -3.49
C ALA A 245 -17.18 2.18 -2.92
N ILE A 246 -17.40 2.46 -1.63
CA ILE A 246 -18.70 2.26 -0.96
C ILE A 246 -19.77 3.12 -1.64
N ASN A 247 -19.50 4.41 -1.85
CA ASN A 247 -20.43 5.32 -2.51
C ASN A 247 -20.81 4.83 -3.91
N ASN A 248 -19.84 4.40 -4.71
CA ASN A 248 -20.12 3.85 -6.04
C ASN A 248 -20.97 2.59 -5.95
N PHE A 249 -20.68 1.68 -5.02
CA PHE A 249 -21.46 0.46 -4.86
C PHE A 249 -22.93 0.76 -4.46
N LEU A 250 -23.14 1.66 -3.51
CA LEU A 250 -24.49 2.01 -3.01
C LEU A 250 -25.28 2.92 -3.95
N ASN A 251 -24.59 3.80 -4.70
CA ASN A 251 -25.22 4.83 -5.53
C ASN A 251 -25.00 4.60 -7.03
N ASN A 252 -25.07 3.35 -7.48
CA ASN A 252 -25.05 2.98 -8.91
C ASN A 252 -23.86 3.56 -9.70
N ASN A 253 -22.66 3.51 -9.14
CA ASN A 253 -21.41 4.02 -9.70
C ASN A 253 -21.44 5.54 -10.01
N LEU A 254 -22.06 6.34 -9.13
CA LEU A 254 -22.23 7.78 -9.32
C LEU A 254 -20.94 8.53 -9.71
N MET A 255 -19.79 8.20 -9.13
CA MET A 255 -18.54 8.87 -9.48
C MET A 255 -18.05 8.49 -10.88
N GLN A 256 -18.25 7.24 -11.30
CA GLN A 256 -17.98 6.85 -12.69
C GLN A 256 -18.92 7.58 -13.65
N GLN A 257 -20.20 7.70 -13.33
CA GLN A 257 -21.16 8.45 -14.16
C GLN A 257 -20.75 9.92 -14.31
N ARG A 258 -20.31 10.56 -13.21
CA ARG A 258 -19.81 11.95 -13.23
C ARG A 258 -18.56 12.09 -14.10
N PHE A 259 -17.61 11.17 -13.97
CA PHE A 259 -16.37 11.17 -14.75
C PHE A 259 -16.64 10.98 -16.26
N HIS A 260 -17.48 10.01 -16.62
CA HIS A 260 -17.85 9.70 -18.00
C HIS A 260 -18.86 10.69 -18.63
N ARG A 261 -19.32 11.72 -17.89
CA ARG A 261 -20.14 12.80 -18.43
C ARG A 261 -19.30 13.84 -19.18
N ASP A 262 -17.99 13.92 -18.91
CA ASP A 262 -17.09 14.78 -19.67
C ASP A 262 -16.93 14.24 -21.11
N LEU A 263 -17.13 15.10 -22.12
CA LEU A 263 -17.09 14.70 -23.52
C LEU A 263 -15.72 14.18 -23.95
N ARG A 264 -14.64 14.68 -23.35
CA ARG A 264 -13.26 14.23 -23.59
C ARG A 264 -13.09 12.79 -23.14
N VAL A 265 -13.56 12.49 -21.93
CA VAL A 265 -13.55 11.13 -21.37
C VAL A 265 -14.41 10.20 -22.23
N LYS A 266 -15.61 10.64 -22.60
CA LYS A 266 -16.51 9.85 -23.44
C LYS A 266 -15.89 9.52 -24.81
N ALA A 267 -15.19 10.46 -25.42
CA ALA A 267 -14.48 10.24 -26.69
C ALA A 267 -13.36 9.19 -26.58
N ALA A 268 -12.74 9.05 -25.41
CA ALA A 268 -11.69 8.06 -25.15
C ALA A 268 -12.22 6.67 -24.73
N GLU A 269 -13.53 6.51 -24.46
CA GLU A 269 -14.13 5.22 -24.07
C GLU A 269 -13.78 4.02 -24.97
N PRO A 270 -13.60 4.15 -26.32
CA PRO A 270 -13.19 3.04 -27.19
C PRO A 270 -11.95 2.28 -26.70
N LEU A 271 -11.01 2.94 -26.02
CA LEU A 271 -9.80 2.31 -25.45
C LEU A 271 -10.11 1.25 -24.39
N LEU A 272 -11.30 1.29 -23.79
CA LEU A 272 -11.71 0.41 -22.70
C LEU A 272 -12.39 -0.89 -23.19
N TYR A 273 -12.66 -0.99 -24.49
CA TYR A 273 -13.31 -2.15 -25.11
C TYR A 273 -12.32 -3.21 -25.63
N GLU A 274 -11.04 -3.09 -25.29
CA GLU A 274 -10.01 -4.02 -25.71
C GLU A 274 -10.40 -5.46 -25.30
N ARG A 275 -10.39 -6.39 -26.26
CA ARG A 275 -10.73 -7.81 -26.03
C ARG A 275 -9.52 -8.58 -25.54
N VAL A 276 -9.77 -9.69 -24.83
CA VAL A 276 -8.71 -10.65 -24.51
C VAL A 276 -8.13 -11.22 -25.81
N PRO A 277 -6.81 -11.20 -26.02
CA PRO A 277 -6.18 -11.81 -27.20
C PRO A 277 -6.43 -13.31 -27.27
N THR A 278 -6.67 -13.86 -28.46
CA THR A 278 -6.88 -15.31 -28.67
C THR A 278 -5.63 -16.13 -28.36
N LYS A 279 -4.44 -15.56 -28.61
CA LYS A 279 -3.14 -16.16 -28.34
C LYS A 279 -2.27 -15.14 -27.58
N PRO A 280 -2.48 -14.98 -26.26
CA PRO A 280 -1.70 -14.05 -25.46
C PRO A 280 -0.23 -14.49 -25.42
N GLN A 281 0.70 -13.54 -25.50
CA GLN A 281 2.11 -13.83 -25.27
C GLN A 281 2.31 -14.06 -23.77
N MET A 282 2.64 -15.30 -23.42
CA MET A 282 2.76 -15.70 -22.02
C MET A 282 4.12 -15.26 -21.46
N SER A 283 4.08 -14.47 -20.41
CA SER A 283 5.23 -14.11 -19.61
C SER A 283 5.58 -15.29 -18.70
N ARG A 284 6.85 -15.70 -18.74
CA ARG A 284 7.38 -16.63 -17.74
C ARG A 284 7.69 -15.83 -16.48
N ILE A 285 6.94 -16.07 -15.41
CA ILE A 285 7.34 -15.64 -14.07
C ILE A 285 8.54 -16.53 -13.69
N PRO A 286 9.76 -16.00 -13.56
CA PRO A 286 10.92 -16.83 -13.24
C PRO A 286 10.70 -17.56 -11.91
N PRO A 287 11.12 -18.84 -11.77
CA PRO A 287 11.06 -19.55 -10.49
C PRO A 287 11.88 -18.78 -9.43
N GLY A 288 11.30 -18.63 -8.23
CA GLY A 288 11.86 -17.78 -7.18
C GLY A 288 12.92 -18.48 -6.32
N TYR A 289 14.06 -17.81 -6.09
CA TYR A 289 14.60 -17.41 -4.78
C TYR A 289 16.04 -16.88 -4.93
N GLU A 290 16.28 -15.68 -4.41
CA GLU A 290 17.42 -15.33 -3.55
C GLU A 290 16.94 -14.11 -2.77
N ALA A 291 16.69 -14.28 -1.47
CA ALA A 291 16.38 -13.14 -0.64
C ALA A 291 17.59 -12.20 -0.68
N THR A 292 17.42 -10.97 -1.20
CA THR A 292 18.21 -9.88 -0.64
C THR A 292 18.07 -9.99 0.87
N PRO A 293 19.15 -10.10 1.65
CA PRO A 293 19.04 -10.15 3.09
C PRO A 293 18.34 -8.88 3.52
N LYS A 294 17.03 -9.00 3.82
CA LYS A 294 16.33 -7.99 4.59
C LYS A 294 17.13 -7.90 5.87
N LEU A 295 17.49 -6.67 6.27
CA LEU A 295 18.00 -6.43 7.62
C LEU A 295 17.14 -7.26 8.56
N ALA A 296 17.75 -8.25 9.21
CA ALA A 296 17.04 -9.09 10.15
C ALA A 296 16.30 -8.11 11.08
N PRO A 297 14.98 -8.26 11.24
CA PRO A 297 14.27 -7.36 12.13
C PRO A 297 15.01 -7.40 13.46
N LEU A 298 15.31 -6.22 14.03
CA LEU A 298 15.74 -6.04 15.40
C LEU A 298 14.60 -6.49 16.33
N ILE A 299 14.20 -7.75 16.22
CA ILE A 299 13.62 -8.52 17.30
C ILE A 299 14.80 -9.32 17.82
N GLN A 300 15.78 -8.62 18.40
CA GLN A 300 16.19 -9.12 19.70
C GLN A 300 14.91 -9.05 20.51
N ALA A 301 14.26 -10.20 20.71
CA ALA A 301 13.46 -10.36 21.91
C ALA A 301 14.28 -9.67 23.00
N PRO A 302 13.74 -8.68 23.75
CA PRO A 302 14.51 -8.14 24.85
C PRO A 302 14.98 -9.37 25.59
N VAL A 303 16.31 -9.55 25.69
CA VAL A 303 16.86 -10.62 26.51
C VAL A 303 16.50 -10.18 27.91
N SER A 304 15.26 -10.43 28.28
CA SER A 304 14.68 -10.09 29.55
C SER A 304 15.16 -11.19 30.47
N GLY A 305 16.46 -11.16 30.75
CA GLY A 305 17.04 -11.92 31.83
C GLY A 305 16.41 -11.37 33.11
N ARG A 306 15.39 -12.05 33.63
CA ARG A 306 14.86 -11.73 34.94
C ARG A 306 15.88 -12.21 35.96
N PHE A 307 16.68 -11.29 36.49
CA PHE A 307 17.60 -11.59 37.58
C PHE A 307 16.82 -11.53 38.89
N LEU A 308 16.68 -12.68 39.55
CA LEU A 308 15.95 -12.81 40.82
C LEU A 308 16.86 -12.63 42.05
N THR A 309 18.14 -12.38 41.82
CA THR A 309 19.15 -12.22 42.88
C THR A 309 19.98 -10.96 42.64
N PRO A 310 20.26 -10.17 43.70
CA PRO A 310 21.24 -9.08 43.63
C PRO A 310 22.68 -9.63 43.58
N HIS A 311 22.89 -10.91 43.89
CA HIS A 311 24.22 -11.52 43.98
C HIS A 311 24.57 -12.28 42.70
N THR A 312 25.22 -11.60 41.75
CA THR A 312 25.77 -12.20 40.54
C THR A 312 27.28 -12.00 40.49
N ALA A 313 28.03 -12.97 39.94
CA ALA A 313 29.49 -12.87 39.81
C ALA A 313 29.94 -11.67 38.95
N ILE A 314 29.09 -11.27 38.00
CA ILE A 314 29.24 -10.04 37.20
C ILE A 314 27.92 -9.27 37.32
N PRO A 315 27.92 -7.99 37.73
CA PRO A 315 26.72 -7.17 37.76
C PRO A 315 26.04 -7.11 36.39
N ARG A 316 24.73 -7.27 36.38
CA ARG A 316 23.91 -7.22 35.16
C ARG A 316 23.26 -5.86 35.08
N THR A 317 23.66 -5.08 34.08
CA THR A 317 23.25 -3.69 33.92
C THR A 317 22.25 -3.53 32.78
N GLN A 318 21.19 -2.79 33.03
CA GLN A 318 20.25 -2.31 32.01
C GLN A 318 20.50 -0.82 31.78
N LEU A 319 20.71 -0.44 30.52
CA LEU A 319 20.82 0.95 30.10
C LEU A 319 19.52 1.38 29.42
N LEU A 320 18.98 2.54 29.80
CA LEU A 320 17.77 3.14 29.26
C LEU A 320 18.06 4.59 28.87
N SER A 321 17.62 5.01 27.68
CA SER A 321 17.71 6.42 27.27
C SER A 321 16.62 6.79 26.28
N ASN A 322 16.22 8.07 26.31
CA ASN A 322 15.36 8.70 25.31
C ASN A 322 16.03 9.92 24.65
N GLY A 323 17.36 10.04 24.77
CA GLY A 323 18.16 11.15 24.23
C GLY A 323 18.28 12.37 25.14
N ALA A 324 17.32 12.59 26.05
CA ALA A 324 17.40 13.65 27.07
C ALA A 324 17.71 13.09 28.47
N LEU A 325 17.23 11.89 28.76
CA LEU A 325 17.48 11.18 30.02
C LEU A 325 18.32 9.92 29.73
N HIS A 326 19.30 9.66 30.58
CA HIS A 326 20.15 8.48 30.56
C HIS A 326 20.09 7.81 31.92
N VAL A 327 19.72 6.53 31.95
CA VAL A 327 19.63 5.73 33.18
C VAL A 327 20.38 4.42 33.02
N MET A 328 21.19 4.07 34.01
CA MET A 328 21.71 2.71 34.21
C MET A 328 21.09 2.15 35.47
N VAL A 329 20.71 0.87 35.47
CA VAL A 329 20.30 0.14 36.68
C VAL A 329 20.96 -1.24 36.70
N THR A 330 21.50 -1.66 37.83
CA THR A 330 22.04 -3.00 38.05
C THR A 330 20.97 -3.94 38.60
N ASN A 331 21.19 -5.25 38.53
CA ASN A 331 20.34 -6.25 39.20
C ASN A 331 20.37 -6.16 40.73
N ALA A 332 21.36 -5.48 41.32
CA ALA A 332 21.46 -5.25 42.76
C ALA A 332 20.79 -3.95 43.21
N GLY A 333 20.32 -3.13 42.26
CA GLY A 333 19.57 -1.90 42.52
C GLY A 333 20.40 -0.61 42.46
N GLY A 334 21.73 -0.69 42.27
CA GLY A 334 22.55 0.48 41.95
C GLY A 334 22.18 1.08 40.61
N SER A 335 22.34 2.40 40.48
CA SER A 335 21.80 3.19 39.41
C SER A 335 22.55 4.51 39.14
N TYR A 336 22.56 4.88 37.87
CA TYR A 336 23.01 6.19 37.43
C TYR A 336 21.87 6.86 36.69
N CYS A 337 21.63 8.16 36.93
CA CYS A 337 20.63 8.94 36.24
C CYS A 337 21.19 10.32 35.88
N ARG A 338 21.10 10.67 34.60
CA ARG A 338 21.52 11.97 34.06
C ARG A 338 20.47 12.52 33.12
N TYR A 339 20.16 13.80 33.28
CA TYR A 339 19.30 14.56 32.39
C TYR A 339 20.10 15.64 31.68
N HIS A 340 20.20 15.54 30.35
CA HIS A 340 21.12 16.30 29.52
C HIS A 340 22.54 16.27 30.11
N GLU A 341 23.13 17.43 30.40
CA GLU A 341 24.48 17.51 30.95
C GLU A 341 24.52 17.41 32.49
N THR A 342 23.37 17.23 33.16
CA THR A 342 23.25 17.26 34.63
C THR A 342 23.03 15.88 35.22
N ASP A 343 23.94 15.45 36.11
CA ASP A 343 23.77 14.22 36.88
C ASP A 343 22.69 14.42 37.96
N ILE A 344 21.64 13.60 37.92
CA ILE A 344 20.55 13.58 38.92
C ILE A 344 20.96 12.72 40.11
N THR A 345 21.61 11.58 39.86
CA THR A 345 22.21 10.76 40.92
C THR A 345 23.72 10.93 40.92
N ARG A 346 24.31 10.96 42.11
CA ARG A 346 25.76 11.09 42.27
C ARG A 346 26.43 9.73 42.15
N TRP A 347 26.45 9.20 40.93
CA TRP A 347 27.07 7.91 40.67
C TRP A 347 28.60 7.96 40.74
N ARG A 348 29.21 6.93 41.29
CA ARG A 348 30.68 6.76 41.32
C ARG A 348 31.03 5.34 40.91
N SER A 349 31.97 5.21 39.99
CA SER A 349 32.51 3.90 39.59
C SER A 349 33.30 3.28 40.74
N ASP A 350 32.79 2.21 41.33
CA ASP A 350 33.50 1.34 42.26
C ASP A 350 33.31 -0.10 41.77
N THR A 351 34.41 -0.82 41.54
CA THR A 351 34.37 -2.19 41.01
C THR A 351 33.99 -3.23 42.08
N THR A 352 33.87 -2.82 43.34
CA THR A 352 33.64 -3.69 44.49
C THR A 352 32.32 -3.41 45.23
N ARG A 353 31.70 -2.25 45.00
CA ARG A 353 30.49 -1.81 45.71
C ARG A 353 29.50 -1.10 44.79
N ASP A 354 28.21 -1.29 45.07
CA ASP A 354 27.10 -0.75 44.27
C ASP A 354 26.26 0.28 45.06
N ASN A 355 26.85 0.91 46.08
CA ASN A 355 26.13 1.69 47.09
C ASN A 355 26.10 3.21 46.81
N TRP A 356 26.61 3.65 45.65
CA TRP A 356 26.80 5.06 45.32
C TRP A 356 25.92 5.49 44.15
N GLY A 357 24.60 5.37 44.33
CA GLY A 357 23.62 5.60 43.28
C GLY A 357 23.23 4.30 42.65
#